data_AF-I4AM50-F1
#
_entry.id   AF-I4AM50-F1
#
_cell.length_a   1.000
_cell.length_b   1.000
_cell.length_c   1.000
_cell.angle_alpha   90.00
_cell.angle_beta   90.00
_cell.angle_gamma   90.00
#
_symmetry.space_group_name_H-M   'P 1'
#
loop_
_entity.id
_entity.type
_entity.pdbx_description
1 polymer ?
#
loop_
_entity_poly.entity_id
_entity_poly.type
_entity_poly.pdbx_seq_one_letter_code
_entity_poly.pdbx_strand_id
1 'polypeptide(L)'
;MNIRNLKFCVLIVVFASLFSCSSNQTKEAESTEVENVDTTTIVVEEVKEEVKEDNELIIYEKSFLGLSSDMKISDYKGTLEKGLLQTGEGDFEKFDVKDKDGNVVAYFVPFEEKVGSITVTSELAKTEDGIKIGDTFGTLLDKYPNLKVYGSEIEGYTQAIVNDELGYRLDEQHYNYELKTSEIKKETKIIEITIK
;
A
#
# COMPACT_ATOMS: atom_id res chain seq x y z
N MET A 1 18.21 -37.55 40.42
CA MET A 1 17.35 -36.81 41.37
C MET A 1 17.21 -35.40 40.79
N ASN A 2 16.08 -34.84 40.35
CA ASN A 2 14.65 -35.17 40.33
C ASN A 2 14.06 -34.24 39.21
N ILE A 3 13.36 -34.71 38.18
CA ILE A 3 11.91 -35.02 38.10
C ILE A 3 11.03 -33.80 37.68
N ARG A 4 10.19 -34.05 36.66
CA ARG A 4 8.87 -33.47 36.28
C ARG A 4 8.84 -32.20 35.43
N ASN A 5 8.44 -32.23 34.16
CA ASN A 5 7.13 -32.63 33.57
C ASN A 5 5.92 -31.95 34.21
N LEU A 6 5.34 -30.97 33.51
CA LEU A 6 3.92 -30.65 33.62
C LEU A 6 3.36 -30.23 32.25
N LYS A 7 2.89 -31.23 31.50
CA LYS A 7 1.87 -31.10 30.46
C LYS A 7 0.51 -30.90 31.15
N PHE A 8 -0.43 -30.20 30.50
CA PHE A 8 -1.90 -30.08 30.70
C PHE A 8 -2.27 -28.58 30.52
N CYS A 9 -3.32 -28.14 29.83
CA CYS A 9 -4.54 -28.77 29.35
C CYS A 9 -4.87 -28.21 27.96
N VAL A 10 -5.30 -29.13 27.10
CA VAL A 10 -6.16 -28.90 25.94
C VAL A 10 -7.43 -28.16 26.40
N LEU A 11 -7.80 -27.05 25.76
CA LEU A 11 -9.15 -26.51 25.83
C LEU A 11 -9.73 -26.44 24.42
N ILE A 12 -10.47 -27.48 24.08
CA ILE A 12 -11.36 -27.58 22.93
C ILE A 12 -12.58 -26.69 23.23
N VAL A 13 -12.83 -25.68 22.39
CA VAL A 13 -14.16 -25.09 22.26
C VAL A 13 -14.53 -25.11 20.79
N VAL A 14 -15.27 -26.16 20.45
CA VAL A 14 -16.03 -26.33 19.21
C VAL A 14 -17.16 -25.31 19.23
N PHE A 15 -17.08 -24.27 18.40
CA PHE A 15 -18.21 -23.40 18.06
C PHE A 15 -18.67 -23.73 16.64
N ALA A 16 -19.40 -24.83 16.53
CA ALA A 16 -20.20 -25.15 15.35
C ALA A 16 -21.66 -24.76 15.63
N SER A 17 -22.08 -23.60 15.10
CA SER A 17 -23.49 -23.25 14.92
C SER A 17 -23.58 -22.44 13.62
N LEU A 18 -23.96 -23.08 12.52
CA LEU A 18 -25.34 -23.10 12.01
C LEU A 18 -25.82 -21.71 11.56
N PHE A 19 -25.36 -21.26 10.39
CA PHE A 19 -26.17 -20.42 9.50
C PHE A 19 -26.61 -21.26 8.30
N SER A 20 -27.85 -21.74 8.42
CA SER A 20 -28.67 -22.32 7.36
C SER A 20 -29.87 -21.39 7.14
N CYS A 21 -30.46 -21.46 5.95
CA CYS A 21 -31.56 -20.64 5.38
C CYS A 21 -31.09 -19.31 4.78
N SER A 22 -31.54 -18.85 3.61
CA SER A 22 -32.76 -19.11 2.85
C SER A 22 -32.52 -18.67 1.39
N SER A 23 -32.61 -19.57 0.40
CA SER A 23 -33.76 -19.72 -0.52
C SER A 23 -34.13 -18.47 -1.36
N ASN A 24 -33.75 -18.56 -2.64
CA ASN A 24 -34.50 -18.25 -3.88
C ASN A 24 -35.40 -17.00 -3.96
N GLN A 25 -35.06 -16.13 -4.92
CA GLN A 25 -36.02 -15.73 -5.95
C GLN A 25 -35.31 -15.24 -7.22
N THR A 26 -35.29 -16.09 -8.24
CA THR A 26 -35.13 -15.72 -9.64
C THR A 26 -36.43 -15.01 -10.07
N LYS A 27 -36.32 -13.80 -10.62
CA LYS A 27 -37.39 -13.20 -11.41
C LYS A 27 -36.95 -13.14 -12.86
N GLU A 28 -37.63 -13.91 -13.69
CA GLU A 28 -37.75 -13.67 -15.13
C GLU A 28 -38.33 -12.27 -15.33
N ALA A 29 -37.71 -11.49 -16.24
CA ALA A 29 -38.30 -10.30 -16.80
C ALA A 29 -38.83 -10.65 -18.19
N GLU A 30 -40.15 -10.55 -18.30
CA GLU A 30 -40.97 -10.72 -19.48
C GLU A 30 -40.68 -9.60 -20.49
N SER A 31 -40.46 -10.01 -21.73
CA SER A 31 -40.35 -9.13 -22.90
C SER A 31 -41.69 -8.48 -23.19
N THR A 32 -41.72 -7.16 -23.37
CA THR A 32 -42.77 -6.48 -24.12
C THR A 32 -42.16 -5.36 -24.94
N GLU A 33 -42.20 -5.59 -26.24
CA GLU A 33 -41.93 -4.67 -27.33
C GLU A 33 -43.16 -3.76 -27.51
N VAL A 34 -42.99 -2.44 -27.41
CA VAL A 34 -43.89 -1.48 -28.08
C VAL A 34 -43.08 -0.28 -28.57
N GLU A 35 -43.07 -0.18 -29.90
CA GLU A 35 -42.74 0.96 -30.74
C GLU A 35 -43.77 2.10 -30.55
N ASN A 36 -43.32 3.34 -30.29
CA ASN A 36 -43.64 4.49 -31.15
C ASN A 36 -42.94 5.80 -30.75
N VAL A 37 -42.69 6.57 -31.79
CA VAL A 37 -42.08 7.88 -31.97
C VAL A 37 -42.93 9.00 -31.35
N ASP A 38 -42.32 9.95 -30.63
CA ASP A 38 -42.49 11.38 -30.96
C ASP A 38 -41.41 12.27 -30.34
N THR A 39 -41.13 13.31 -31.11
CA THR A 39 -40.13 14.36 -31.04
C THR A 39 -40.32 15.24 -29.80
N THR A 40 -39.27 15.45 -28.99
CA THR A 40 -39.26 16.55 -28.01
C THR A 40 -37.84 17.07 -27.79
N THR A 41 -37.62 18.27 -28.34
CA THR A 41 -36.83 19.38 -27.78
C THR A 41 -35.47 19.02 -27.16
N ILE A 42 -34.41 19.22 -27.95
CA ILE A 42 -33.02 19.25 -27.47
C ILE A 42 -32.87 20.50 -26.58
N VAL A 43 -33.02 20.32 -25.27
CA VAL A 43 -32.45 21.22 -24.28
C VAL A 43 -30.97 20.85 -24.21
N VAL A 44 -30.12 21.71 -24.78
CA VAL A 44 -28.67 21.63 -24.56
C VAL A 44 -28.45 22.01 -23.10
N GLU A 45 -28.56 21.02 -22.23
CA GLU A 45 -28.10 21.12 -20.85
C GLU A 45 -26.58 21.23 -20.94
N GLU A 46 -26.07 22.41 -20.63
CA GLU A 46 -24.64 22.68 -20.50
C GLU A 46 -24.14 21.80 -19.34
N VAL A 47 -23.67 20.60 -19.68
CA VAL A 47 -22.96 19.72 -18.76
C VAL A 47 -21.70 20.48 -18.38
N LYS A 48 -21.78 21.21 -17.27
CA LYS A 48 -20.61 21.56 -16.49
C LYS A 48 -19.98 20.23 -16.09
N GLU A 49 -19.00 19.78 -16.87
CA GLU A 49 -18.01 18.84 -16.37
C GLU A 49 -17.43 19.48 -15.12
N GLU A 50 -17.87 19.00 -13.95
CA GLU A 50 -17.05 19.08 -12.76
C GLU A 50 -15.75 18.39 -13.11
N VAL A 51 -14.72 19.18 -13.39
CA VAL A 51 -13.34 18.71 -13.43
C VAL A 51 -13.09 18.15 -12.04
N LYS A 52 -13.32 16.84 -11.87
CA LYS A 52 -12.79 16.10 -10.74
C LYS A 52 -11.30 16.27 -10.85
N GLU A 53 -10.78 17.15 -10.01
CA GLU A 53 -9.36 17.36 -9.83
C GLU A 53 -8.79 15.99 -9.46
N ASP A 54 -8.20 15.34 -10.46
CA ASP A 54 -7.75 13.97 -10.37
C ASP A 54 -6.71 13.91 -9.27
N ASN A 55 -7.07 13.15 -8.25
CA ASN A 55 -6.34 13.09 -6.99
C ASN A 55 -5.19 12.10 -7.13
N GLU A 56 -4.46 12.18 -8.26
CA GLU A 56 -3.44 11.19 -8.57
C GLU A 56 -2.32 11.30 -7.53
N LEU A 57 -2.17 10.24 -6.74
CA LEU A 57 -1.11 10.09 -5.75
C LEU A 57 0.18 9.68 -6.46
N ILE A 58 0.89 10.65 -7.03
CA ILE A 58 2.15 10.40 -7.74
C ILE A 58 3.33 10.40 -6.77
N ILE A 59 4.10 9.31 -6.80
CA ILE A 59 5.38 9.15 -6.11
C ILE A 59 6.49 9.61 -7.06
N TYR A 60 7.13 10.72 -6.74
CA TYR A 60 8.33 11.21 -7.43
C TYR A 60 9.56 10.60 -6.79
N GLU A 61 10.69 10.59 -7.51
CA GLU A 61 11.96 10.01 -7.04
C GLU A 61 12.38 10.52 -5.65
N LYS A 62 12.06 11.77 -5.30
CA LYS A 62 12.45 12.42 -4.04
C LYS A 62 11.27 13.04 -3.26
N SER A 63 10.03 12.85 -3.70
CA SER A 63 8.90 13.48 -3.03
C SER A 63 7.55 12.79 -3.22
N PHE A 64 6.64 12.99 -2.28
CA PHE A 64 5.26 12.53 -2.33
C PHE A 64 4.35 13.55 -1.64
N LEU A 65 3.28 14.01 -2.32
CA LEU A 65 2.39 15.06 -1.82
C LEU A 65 3.13 16.33 -1.34
N GLY A 66 4.20 16.72 -2.04
CA GLY A 66 5.05 17.86 -1.70
C GLY A 66 5.95 17.64 -0.46
N LEU A 67 5.92 16.46 0.15
CA LEU A 67 6.84 16.04 1.21
C LEU A 67 8.11 15.49 0.57
N SER A 68 9.29 15.94 1.02
CA SER A 68 10.58 15.37 0.62
C SER A 68 11.37 14.96 1.85
N SER A 69 12.28 14.00 1.70
CA SER A 69 13.30 13.73 2.72
C SER A 69 14.11 15.01 3.00
N ASP A 70 14.65 15.13 4.21
CA ASP A 70 15.43 16.26 4.73
C ASP A 70 14.70 17.61 4.86
N MET A 71 13.45 17.73 4.40
CA MET A 71 12.60 18.91 4.66
C MET A 71 12.39 19.08 6.16
N LYS A 72 12.36 20.33 6.66
CA LYS A 72 11.91 20.58 8.03
C LYS A 72 10.43 20.23 8.15
N ILE A 73 10.06 19.50 9.20
CA ILE A 73 8.68 19.07 9.41
C ILE A 73 7.72 20.28 9.48
N SER A 74 8.18 21.40 10.04
CA SER A 74 7.40 22.65 10.13
C SER A 74 7.15 23.36 8.80
N ASP A 75 7.90 23.03 7.76
CA ASP A 75 7.74 23.64 6.43
C ASP A 75 6.65 22.93 5.62
N TYR A 76 6.35 21.66 5.94
CA TYR A 76 5.31 20.89 5.27
C TYR A 76 3.92 21.51 5.44
N LYS A 77 3.17 21.61 4.34
CA LYS A 77 1.85 22.25 4.31
C LYS A 77 0.68 21.28 4.33
N GLY A 78 0.94 19.98 4.20
CA GLY A 78 -0.09 18.95 4.26
C GLY A 78 -0.50 18.60 5.69
N THR A 79 -1.39 17.63 5.81
CA THR A 79 -1.90 17.17 7.11
C THR A 79 -1.05 16.03 7.63
N LEU A 80 -0.52 16.19 8.85
CA LEU A 80 0.21 15.17 9.57
C LEU A 80 -0.55 14.74 10.83
N GLU A 81 -0.50 13.45 11.14
CA GLU A 81 -0.96 12.90 12.41
C GLU A 81 0.19 12.14 13.09
N LYS A 82 0.42 12.39 14.38
CA LYS A 82 1.43 11.64 15.13
C LYS A 82 0.93 10.22 15.41
N GLY A 83 1.82 9.25 15.26
CA GLY A 83 1.57 7.86 15.60
C GLY A 83 2.80 7.18 16.20
N LEU A 84 2.68 5.88 16.45
CA LEU A 84 3.76 5.02 16.92
C LEU A 84 4.02 3.93 15.87
N LEU A 85 5.29 3.72 15.52
CA LEU A 85 5.76 2.61 14.70
C LEU A 85 6.48 1.62 15.61
N GLN A 86 6.00 0.38 15.65
CA GLN A 86 6.65 -0.70 16.41
C GLN A 86 7.41 -1.61 15.45
N THR A 87 8.69 -1.83 15.71
CA THR A 87 9.57 -2.68 14.91
C THR A 87 10.28 -3.70 15.79
N GLY A 88 11.07 -4.60 15.19
CA GLY A 88 11.95 -5.49 15.93
C GLY A 88 13.03 -4.78 16.75
N GLU A 89 13.26 -3.49 16.49
CA GLU A 89 14.29 -2.66 17.15
C GLU A 89 13.73 -1.78 18.28
N GLY A 90 12.41 -1.61 18.35
CA GLY A 90 11.73 -0.83 19.38
C GLY A 90 10.52 -0.06 18.87
N ASP A 91 10.11 0.93 19.66
CA ASP A 91 9.00 1.82 19.34
C ASP A 91 9.54 3.19 18.92
N PHE A 92 9.04 3.72 17.80
CA PHE A 92 9.46 4.99 17.22
C PHE A 92 8.26 5.92 17.03
N GLU A 93 8.42 7.21 17.31
CA GLU A 93 7.44 8.21 16.89
C GLU A 93 7.44 8.26 15.36
N LYS A 94 6.24 8.22 14.75
CA LYS A 94 6.06 8.42 13.32
C LYS A 94 5.06 9.55 13.06
N PHE A 95 5.09 10.08 11.84
CA PHE A 95 4.08 10.99 11.33
C PHE A 95 3.38 10.33 10.15
N ASP A 96 2.07 10.11 10.29
CA ASP A 96 1.18 9.68 9.23
C ASP A 96 0.84 10.88 8.34
N VAL A 97 0.97 10.70 7.03
CA VAL A 97 0.69 11.69 5.98
C VAL A 97 -0.69 11.41 5.42
N LYS A 98 -1.56 12.43 5.43
CA LYS A 98 -2.92 12.30 4.91
C LYS A 98 -3.09 12.97 3.54
N ASP A 99 -3.91 12.36 2.70
CA ASP A 99 -4.39 12.96 1.46
C ASP A 99 -5.47 14.05 1.72
N LYS A 100 -6.00 14.66 0.66
CA LYS A 100 -7.03 15.71 0.78
C LYS A 100 -8.37 15.20 1.31
N ASP A 101 -8.61 13.89 1.22
CA ASP A 101 -9.82 13.22 1.70
C ASP A 101 -9.67 12.75 3.16
N GLY A 102 -8.48 12.92 3.74
CA GLY A 102 -8.15 12.56 5.12
C GLY A 102 -7.69 11.12 5.33
N ASN A 103 -7.46 10.36 4.25
CA ASN A 103 -6.94 8.99 4.34
C ASN A 103 -5.43 9.02 4.59
N VAL A 104 -4.93 8.10 5.41
CA VAL A 104 -3.48 7.91 5.58
C VAL A 104 -2.93 7.20 4.34
N VAL A 105 -1.94 7.81 3.70
CA VAL A 105 -1.38 7.33 2.43
C VAL A 105 0.13 7.06 2.47
N ALA A 106 0.81 7.63 3.46
CA ALA A 106 2.23 7.41 3.72
C ALA A 106 2.53 7.69 5.20
N TYR A 107 3.74 7.38 5.64
CA TYR A 107 4.28 7.83 6.92
C TYR A 107 5.79 8.08 6.82
N PHE A 108 6.36 8.80 7.79
CA PHE A 108 7.80 8.87 7.98
C PHE A 108 8.18 8.83 9.46
N VAL A 109 9.38 8.36 9.75
CA VAL A 109 10.02 8.50 11.07
C VAL A 109 10.94 9.71 11.00
N PRO A 110 10.84 10.69 11.92
CA PRO A 110 11.64 11.91 11.85
C PRO A 110 13.11 11.62 12.16
N PHE A 111 14.00 12.42 11.57
CA PHE A 111 15.40 12.51 11.97
C PHE A 111 15.65 13.93 12.48
N GLU A 112 15.77 14.08 13.80
CA GLU A 112 15.74 15.39 14.47
C GLU A 112 14.44 16.16 14.14
N GLU A 113 14.55 17.39 13.62
CA GLU A 113 13.41 18.22 13.19
C GLU A 113 13.05 18.05 11.71
N LYS A 114 13.64 17.05 11.05
CA LYS A 114 13.49 16.81 9.61
C LYS A 114 12.67 15.55 9.32
N VAL A 115 12.07 15.57 8.14
CA VAL A 115 11.46 14.41 7.51
C VAL A 115 12.55 13.40 7.18
N GLY A 116 12.46 12.19 7.75
CA GLY A 116 13.30 11.06 7.35
C GLY A 116 12.79 10.43 6.05
N SER A 117 13.14 9.17 5.81
CA SER A 117 12.63 8.46 4.64
C SER A 117 11.10 8.29 4.71
N ILE A 118 10.44 8.48 3.58
CA ILE A 118 8.98 8.48 3.46
C ILE A 118 8.54 7.10 2.97
N THR A 119 7.70 6.41 3.73
CA THR A 119 7.13 5.11 3.35
C THR A 119 5.69 5.30 2.88
N VAL A 120 5.46 5.10 1.58
CA VAL A 120 4.14 5.14 0.95
C VAL A 120 3.50 3.76 1.05
N THR A 121 2.25 3.74 1.53
CA THR A 121 1.48 2.52 1.82
C THR A 121 0.15 2.46 1.07
N SER A 122 -0.24 3.53 0.39
CA SER A 122 -1.49 3.58 -0.39
C SER A 122 -1.39 2.80 -1.71
N GLU A 123 -2.30 1.86 -1.95
CA GLU A 123 -2.44 1.16 -3.24
C GLU A 123 -2.89 2.06 -4.39
N LEU A 124 -3.42 3.25 -4.07
CA LEU A 124 -3.80 4.26 -5.06
C LEU A 124 -2.58 5.03 -5.58
N ALA A 125 -1.46 4.98 -4.88
CA ALA A 125 -0.24 5.67 -5.27
C ALA A 125 0.53 4.90 -6.34
N LYS A 126 1.10 5.65 -7.29
CA LYS A 126 1.96 5.13 -8.36
C LYS A 126 3.17 6.02 -8.54
N THR A 127 4.32 5.45 -8.88
CA THR A 127 5.50 6.22 -9.30
C THR A 127 5.23 6.94 -10.61
N GLU A 128 6.07 7.92 -10.96
CA GLU A 128 5.98 8.66 -12.24
C GLU A 128 5.95 7.75 -13.46
N ASP A 129 6.60 6.60 -13.35
CA ASP A 129 6.66 5.64 -14.43
C ASP A 129 5.53 4.59 -14.35
N GLY A 130 4.75 4.55 -13.26
CA GLY A 130 3.56 3.73 -13.10
C GLY A 130 3.73 2.43 -12.29
N ILE A 131 4.83 2.25 -11.54
CA ILE A 131 4.93 1.17 -10.54
C ILE A 131 4.06 1.51 -9.34
N LYS A 132 3.32 0.53 -8.83
CA LYS A 132 2.45 0.68 -7.65
C LYS A 132 2.59 -0.49 -6.68
N ILE A 133 2.07 -0.30 -5.47
CA ILE A 133 1.87 -1.40 -4.51
C ILE A 133 0.95 -2.46 -5.16
N GLY A 134 1.29 -3.72 -4.98
CA GLY A 134 0.61 -4.86 -5.62
C GLY A 134 1.18 -5.25 -6.99
N ASP A 135 2.08 -4.47 -7.60
CA ASP A 135 2.87 -4.93 -8.74
C ASP A 135 3.89 -5.99 -8.29
N THR A 136 4.48 -6.71 -9.25
CA THR A 136 5.42 -7.79 -8.94
C THR A 136 6.88 -7.35 -9.09
N PHE A 137 7.78 -8.09 -8.45
CA PHE A 137 9.22 -7.93 -8.63
C PHE A 137 9.65 -8.12 -10.09
N GLY A 138 8.97 -8.98 -10.85
CA GLY A 138 9.16 -9.12 -12.29
C GLY A 138 8.87 -7.82 -13.05
N THR A 139 7.74 -7.16 -12.76
CA THR A 139 7.41 -5.84 -13.34
C THR A 139 8.47 -4.79 -12.99
N LEU A 140 8.97 -4.82 -11.75
CA LEU A 140 10.04 -3.92 -11.32
C LEU A 140 11.34 -4.18 -12.09
N LEU A 141 11.73 -5.44 -12.30
CA LEU A 141 12.93 -5.81 -13.04
C LEU A 141 12.86 -5.49 -14.52
N ASP A 142 11.70 -5.67 -15.16
CA ASP A 142 11.52 -5.33 -16.57
C ASP A 142 11.80 -3.84 -16.82
N LYS A 143 11.55 -3.01 -15.80
CA LYS A 143 11.75 -1.57 -15.83
C LYS A 143 13.14 -1.14 -15.34
N TYR A 144 13.63 -1.80 -14.29
CA TYR A 144 14.89 -1.50 -13.63
C TYR A 144 15.77 -2.75 -13.58
N PRO A 145 16.37 -3.15 -14.70
CA PRO A 145 17.12 -4.42 -14.79
C PRO A 145 18.38 -4.46 -13.92
N ASN A 146 18.87 -3.29 -13.46
CA ASN A 146 20.08 -3.14 -12.67
C ASN A 146 19.81 -2.77 -11.20
N LEU A 147 18.58 -2.97 -10.70
CA LEU A 147 18.26 -2.73 -9.30
C LEU A 147 19.12 -3.60 -8.37
N LYS A 148 19.29 -3.14 -7.13
CA LYS A 148 19.96 -3.89 -6.06
C LYS A 148 18.89 -4.53 -5.17
N VAL A 149 19.17 -5.67 -4.56
CA VAL A 149 18.28 -6.31 -3.56
C VAL A 149 19.03 -6.61 -2.28
N TYR A 150 18.36 -6.40 -1.15
CA TYR A 150 18.91 -6.64 0.18
C TYR A 150 17.86 -7.28 1.09
N GLY A 151 18.30 -8.13 2.01
CA GLY A 151 17.49 -8.65 3.10
C GLY A 151 17.76 -7.93 4.42
N SER A 152 16.93 -8.20 5.42
CA SER A 152 17.10 -7.70 6.79
C SER A 152 17.45 -8.87 7.72
N GLU A 153 18.61 -8.78 8.39
CA GLU A 153 19.05 -9.82 9.32
C GLU A 153 18.20 -9.88 10.60
N ILE A 154 17.48 -8.80 10.91
CA ILE A 154 16.66 -8.68 12.13
C ILE A 154 15.18 -8.92 11.84
N GLU A 155 14.63 -8.17 10.89
CA GLU A 155 13.18 -8.17 10.61
C GLU A 155 12.81 -9.12 9.47
N GLY A 156 13.80 -9.65 8.74
CA GLY A 156 13.61 -10.60 7.66
C GLY A 156 12.96 -10.01 6.40
N TYR A 157 12.70 -8.71 6.30
CA TYR A 157 12.13 -8.13 5.08
C TYR A 157 13.12 -8.14 3.92
N THR A 158 12.60 -8.17 2.69
CA THR A 158 13.38 -7.99 1.46
C THR A 158 13.08 -6.64 0.84
N GLN A 159 14.10 -5.92 0.40
CA GLN A 159 13.97 -4.62 -0.26
C GLN A 159 14.75 -4.58 -1.57
N ALA A 160 14.09 -4.15 -2.64
CA ALA A 160 14.72 -3.76 -3.90
C ALA A 160 14.99 -2.25 -3.91
N ILE A 161 16.15 -1.83 -4.40
CA ILE A 161 16.59 -0.43 -4.43
C ILE A 161 16.91 0.00 -5.87
N VAL A 162 16.34 1.12 -6.27
CA VAL A 162 16.54 1.77 -7.57
C VAL A 162 17.19 3.13 -7.34
N ASN A 163 18.30 3.39 -8.05
CA ASN A 163 19.08 4.64 -8.01
C ASN A 163 19.51 5.12 -6.61
N ASP A 164 19.48 4.25 -5.60
CA ASP A 164 19.73 4.59 -4.19
C ASP A 164 18.71 5.58 -3.57
N GLU A 165 17.65 5.95 -4.29
CA GLU A 165 16.61 6.90 -3.87
C GLU A 165 15.26 6.22 -3.57
N LEU A 166 14.89 5.22 -4.39
CA LEU A 166 13.63 4.50 -4.24
C LEU A 166 13.87 3.08 -3.71
N GLY A 167 13.19 2.73 -2.63
CA GLY A 167 13.08 1.39 -2.09
C GLY A 167 11.72 0.77 -2.38
N TYR A 168 11.68 -0.52 -2.69
CA TYR A 168 10.46 -1.30 -2.88
C TYR A 168 10.52 -2.50 -1.95
N ARG A 169 9.67 -2.53 -0.93
CA ARG A 169 9.58 -3.68 -0.02
C ARG A 169 8.80 -4.79 -0.69
N LEU A 170 9.37 -5.98 -0.66
CA LEU A 170 8.82 -7.17 -1.30
C LEU A 170 8.18 -8.09 -0.26
N ASP A 171 7.07 -8.73 -0.62
CA ASP A 171 6.35 -9.73 0.18
C ASP A 171 7.05 -11.09 0.18
N GLU A 172 8.34 -11.08 0.54
CA GLU A 172 9.17 -12.26 0.68
C GLU A 172 10.24 -11.99 1.73
N GLN A 173 10.56 -13.00 2.53
CA GLN A 173 11.45 -12.84 3.67
C GLN A 173 12.83 -13.45 3.42
N HIS A 174 13.87 -12.71 3.77
CA HIS A 174 15.26 -13.13 3.74
C HIS A 174 16.00 -12.58 4.97
N TYR A 175 16.66 -13.48 5.71
CA TYR A 175 17.39 -13.17 6.95
C TYR A 175 18.90 -13.01 6.72
N ASN A 176 19.31 -12.69 5.49
CA ASN A 176 20.67 -12.42 5.09
C ASN A 176 20.70 -11.11 4.31
N TYR A 177 21.70 -10.27 4.58
CA TYR A 177 21.76 -8.94 3.98
C TYR A 177 22.02 -8.98 2.47
N GLU A 178 23.07 -9.69 2.06
CA GLU A 178 23.45 -9.79 0.65
C GLU A 178 22.54 -10.78 -0.09
N LEU A 179 21.84 -10.29 -1.12
CA LEU A 179 20.98 -11.08 -1.98
C LEU A 179 21.31 -10.84 -3.44
N LYS A 180 21.09 -11.85 -4.27
CA LYS A 180 21.05 -11.71 -5.73
C LYS A 180 19.61 -11.61 -6.19
N THR A 181 19.40 -10.85 -7.25
CA THR A 181 18.10 -10.71 -7.92
C THR A 181 17.47 -12.07 -8.29
N SER A 182 18.28 -13.08 -8.64
CA SER A 182 17.81 -14.42 -9.00
C SER A 182 17.24 -15.23 -7.83
N GLU A 183 17.48 -14.79 -6.59
CA GLU A 183 17.01 -15.47 -5.38
C GLU A 183 15.58 -15.05 -5.02
N ILE A 184 15.08 -13.96 -5.62
CA ILE A 184 13.74 -13.43 -5.39
C ILE A 184 12.81 -13.92 -6.48
N LYS A 185 11.61 -14.39 -6.10
CA LYS A 185 10.62 -14.84 -7.08
C LYS A 185 10.05 -13.66 -7.85
N LYS A 186 9.87 -13.81 -9.16
CA LYS A 186 9.36 -12.72 -10.02
C LYS A 186 7.92 -12.34 -9.70
N GLU A 187 7.14 -13.26 -9.15
CA GLU A 187 5.75 -13.05 -8.75
C GLU A 187 5.60 -12.36 -7.38
N THR A 188 6.68 -12.24 -6.59
CA THR A 188 6.68 -11.57 -5.29
C THR A 188 6.16 -10.14 -5.42
N LYS A 189 5.25 -9.76 -4.53
CA LYS A 189 4.52 -8.49 -4.60
C LYS A 189 5.28 -7.35 -3.93
N ILE A 190 5.14 -6.15 -4.46
CA ILE A 190 5.54 -4.92 -3.79
C ILE A 190 4.46 -4.57 -2.76
N ILE A 191 4.85 -4.35 -1.51
CA ILE A 191 3.93 -4.03 -0.41
C ILE A 191 4.12 -2.61 0.15
N GLU A 192 5.30 -2.01 -0.05
CA GLU A 192 5.60 -0.64 0.37
C GLU A 192 6.57 -0.01 -0.63
N ILE A 193 6.50 1.31 -0.80
CA ILE A 193 7.46 2.09 -1.59
C ILE A 193 8.07 3.15 -0.67
N THR A 194 9.39 3.19 -0.57
CA THR A 194 10.13 4.13 0.28
C THR A 194 10.89 5.14 -0.57
N ILE A 195 10.76 6.42 -0.24
CA ILE A 195 11.60 7.51 -0.75
C ILE A 195 12.66 7.80 0.31
N LYS A 196 13.94 7.77 -0.08
CA LYS A 196 15.05 7.86 0.87
C LYS A 196 15.40 9.28 1.27
#